data_AF-A0A1Z8WPL9-F1
#
_entry.id   AF-A0A1Z8WPL9-F1
#
_cell.length_a   1.000
_cell.length_b   1.000
_cell.length_c   1.000
_cell.angle_alpha   90.00
_cell.angle_beta   90.00
_cell.angle_gamma   90.00
#
_symmetry.space_group_name_H-M   'P 1'
#
loop_
_entity.id
_entity.type
_entity.pdbx_description
1 polymer ?
#
loop_
_entity_poly.entity_id
_entity_poly.type
_entity_poly.pdbx_seq_one_letter_code
_entity_poly.pdbx_strand_id
1 'polypeptide(L)' 'MVDRDKHIWEGWTVGHFIDDIEPIFDMATHINRQPFTNKVELKKWVKDSQPYYKKHIPEVYKYFLKKSGL' A
#
# COMPACT_ATOMS: atom_id res chain seq x y z
N MET A 1 4.04 -0.97 14.83
CA MET A 1 5.08 -0.63 13.83
C MET A 1 5.02 -1.72 12.76
N VAL A 2 5.14 -1.38 11.47
CA VAL A 2 5.17 -2.39 10.40
C VAL A 2 6.61 -2.91 10.30
N ASP A 3 6.78 -4.23 10.30
CA ASP A 3 8.07 -4.85 9.99
C ASP A 3 8.34 -4.68 8.49
N ARG A 4 9.32 -3.82 8.17
CA ARG A 4 9.68 -3.47 6.78
C ARG A 4 10.63 -4.48 6.16
N ASP A 5 11.36 -5.24 6.96
CA ASP A 5 12.41 -6.15 6.47
C ASP A 5 11.87 -7.56 6.18
N LYS A 6 10.63 -7.83 6.61
CA LYS A 6 9.90 -9.06 6.26
C LYS A 6 9.90 -9.28 4.74
N HIS A 7 10.54 -10.36 4.32
CA HIS A 7 10.56 -10.84 2.95
C HIS A 7 9.19 -11.36 2.52
N ILE A 8 8.81 -11.07 1.26
CA ILE A 8 7.54 -11.46 0.66
C ILE A 8 7.73 -12.27 -0.62
N TRP A 9 8.51 -11.76 -1.58
CA TRP A 9 8.62 -12.37 -2.90
C TRP A 9 9.91 -11.96 -3.61
N GLU A 10 10.72 -12.93 -4.08
CA GLU A 10 11.90 -12.70 -4.93
C GLU A 10 12.83 -11.56 -4.46
N GLY A 11 13.10 -11.50 -3.15
CA GLY A 11 13.97 -10.48 -2.54
C GLY A 11 13.22 -9.21 -2.12
N TRP A 12 11.96 -9.05 -2.52
CA TRP A 12 11.11 -7.94 -2.10
C TRP A 12 10.66 -8.12 -0.66
N THR A 13 10.82 -7.04 0.11
CA THR A 13 10.38 -6.94 1.48
C THR A 13 9.13 -6.09 1.54
N VAL A 14 8.44 -6.09 2.68
CA VAL A 14 7.33 -5.15 2.95
C VAL A 14 7.75 -3.69 2.66
N GLY A 15 8.99 -3.32 3.02
CA GLY A 15 9.54 -2.00 2.74
C GLY A 15 9.60 -1.68 1.25
N HIS A 16 10.15 -2.59 0.43
CA HIS A 16 10.21 -2.40 -1.03
C HIS A 16 8.82 -2.16 -1.64
N PHE A 17 7.80 -2.92 -1.22
CA PHE A 17 6.43 -2.68 -1.69
C PHE A 17 5.83 -1.34 -1.23
N ILE A 18 6.13 -0.90 -0.01
CA ILE A 18 5.68 0.40 0.49
C ILE A 18 6.32 1.53 -0.33
N ASP A 19 7.65 1.47 -0.50
CA ASP A 19 8.42 2.53 -1.16
C ASP A 19 8.02 2.73 -2.62
N ASP A 20 7.66 1.64 -3.31
CA ASP A 20 7.18 1.70 -4.70
C ASP A 20 5.73 2.25 -4.83
N ILE A 21 4.85 1.93 -3.88
CA ILE A 21 3.44 2.35 -3.94
C ILE A 21 3.24 3.77 -3.42
N GLU A 22 4.07 4.21 -2.47
CA GLU A 22 3.92 5.47 -1.74
C GLU A 22 3.85 6.72 -2.64
N PRO A 23 4.70 6.89 -3.68
CA PRO A 23 4.59 8.03 -4.58
C PRO A 23 3.25 8.10 -5.32
N ILE A 24 2.69 6.95 -5.71
CA ILE A 24 1.40 6.86 -6.41
C ILE A 24 0.25 7.18 -5.45
N PHE A 25 0.35 6.71 -4.20
CA PHE A 25 -0.60 7.03 -3.15
C PHE A 25 -0.61 8.54 -2.86
N ASP A 26 0.57 9.14 -2.71
CA ASP A 26 0.71 10.57 -2.41
C ASP A 26 0.18 11.42 -3.58
N MET A 27 0.44 11.03 -4.83
CA MET A 27 -0.14 11.68 -6.00
C MET A 27 -1.68 11.57 -6.01
N ALA A 28 -2.24 10.39 -5.73
CA ALA A 28 -3.69 10.19 -5.68
C ALA A 28 -4.35 11.06 -4.61
N THR A 29 -3.76 11.13 -3.41
CA THR A 29 -4.25 11.98 -2.31
C THR A 29 -4.07 13.47 -2.56
N HIS A 30 -3.05 13.87 -3.33
CA HIS A 30 -2.84 15.26 -3.73
C HIS A 30 -3.93 15.73 -4.72
N ILE A 31 -4.25 14.90 -5.73
CA ILE A 31 -5.28 15.20 -6.74
C ILE A 31 -6.67 15.18 -6.11
N ASN A 32 -6.96 14.17 -5.29
CA ASN A 32 -8.20 14.06 -4.56
C ASN A 32 -7.87 13.79 -3.08
N ARG A 33 -8.18 14.76 -2.21
CA ARG A 33 -7.90 14.66 -0.76
C ARG A 33 -8.55 13.45 -0.09
N GLN A 34 -9.59 12.86 -0.70
CA GLN A 34 -10.23 11.62 -0.26
C GLN A 34 -10.35 10.63 -1.42
N PRO A 35 -9.24 9.98 -1.84
CA PRO A 35 -9.26 9.10 -3.00
C PRO A 35 -9.91 7.74 -2.71
N PHE A 36 -10.14 7.41 -1.44
CA PHE A 36 -10.74 6.15 -0.99
C PHE A 36 -11.84 6.43 0.02
N THR A 37 -13.02 5.85 -0.17
CA THR A 37 -14.18 6.09 0.71
C THR A 37 -14.30 5.07 1.83
N ASN A 38 -13.68 3.89 1.66
CA ASN A 38 -13.77 2.79 2.62
C ASN A 38 -12.56 1.85 2.57
N LYS A 39 -12.44 1.00 3.59
CA LYS A 39 -11.33 0.04 3.76
C LYS A 39 -11.24 -1.01 2.65
N VAL A 40 -12.36 -1.35 2.01
CA VAL A 40 -12.41 -2.34 0.93
C VAL A 40 -11.78 -1.76 -0.34
N GLU A 41 -12.15 -0.53 -0.69
CA GLU A 41 -11.55 0.21 -1.81
C GLU A 41 -10.05 0.37 -1.64
N LEU A 42 -9.61 0.84 -0.46
CA LEU A 42 -8.19 0.98 -0.19
C LEU A 42 -7.45 -0.35 -0.29
N LYS A 43 -7.99 -1.43 0.29
CA LYS A 43 -7.38 -2.76 0.23
C LYS A 43 -7.22 -3.26 -1.21
N LYS A 44 -8.24 -3.03 -2.05
CA LYS A 44 -8.20 -3.38 -3.47
C LYS A 44 -7.14 -2.55 -4.20
N TRP A 45 -7.14 -1.24 -3.99
CA TRP A 45 -6.17 -0.34 -4.62
C TRP A 45 -4.73 -0.71 -4.25
N VAL A 46 -4.43 -0.95 -2.96
CA VAL A 46 -3.08 -1.37 -2.54
C VAL A 46 -2.67 -2.69 -3.19
N LYS A 47 -3.60 -3.65 -3.35
CA LYS A 47 -3.33 -4.91 -4.07
C LYS A 47 -3.01 -4.66 -5.55
N ASP A 48 -3.77 -3.80 -6.20
CA ASP A 48 -3.64 -3.56 -7.64
C ASP A 48 -2.40 -2.71 -7.95
N SER A 49 -2.01 -1.81 -7.05
CA SER A 49 -0.81 -0.96 -7.15
C SER A 49 0.51 -1.70 -6.84
N GLN A 50 0.48 -2.86 -6.18
CA GLN A 50 1.70 -3.62 -5.88
C GLN A 50 2.43 -4.04 -7.16
N PRO A 51 3.72 -3.74 -7.32
CA PRO A 51 4.51 -4.22 -8.45
C PRO A 51 4.69 -5.74 -8.38
N TYR A 52 4.53 -6.45 -9.51
CA TYR A 52 4.74 -7.90 -9.69
C TYR A 52 3.86 -8.87 -8.85
N TYR A 53 3.56 -8.55 -7.60
CA TYR A 53 2.85 -9.38 -6.65
C TYR A 53 1.41 -8.91 -6.47
N LYS A 54 0.47 -9.48 -7.23
CA LYS A 54 -0.96 -9.08 -7.22
C LYS A 54 -1.78 -9.79 -6.14
N LYS A 55 -1.20 -10.06 -4.97
CA LYS A 55 -1.91 -10.61 -3.81
C LYS A 55 -1.93 -9.60 -2.67
N HIS A 56 -2.79 -9.86 -1.69
CA HIS A 56 -2.87 -8.98 -0.53
C HIS A 56 -1.66 -9.22 0.39
N ILE A 57 -0.87 -8.18 0.63
CA ILE A 57 0.14 -8.15 1.70
C ILE A 57 -0.45 -7.35 2.88
N PRO A 58 -0.79 -8.01 4.01
CA PRO A 58 -1.45 -7.35 5.14
C PRO A 58 -0.68 -6.15 5.70
N GLU A 59 0.65 -6.23 5.74
CA GLU A 59 1.54 -5.21 6.29
C GLU A 59 1.58 -3.95 5.43
N VAL A 60 1.67 -4.11 4.10
CA VAL A 60 1.62 -2.98 3.14
C VAL A 60 0.27 -2.30 3.21
N TYR A 61 -0.83 -3.07 3.23
CA TYR A 61 -2.16 -2.51 3.42
C TYR A 61 -2.32 -1.77 4.75
N LYS A 62 -1.83 -2.33 5.87
CA LYS A 62 -1.90 -1.68 7.19
C LYS A 62 -1.16 -0.35 7.21
N TYR A 63 -0.03 -0.25 6.50
CA TYR A 63 0.69 1.02 6.33
C TYR A 63 -0.17 2.08 5.66
N PHE A 64 -0.74 1.78 4.48
CA PHE A 64 -1.57 2.73 3.75
C PHE A 64 -2.91 3.02 4.43
N LEU A 65 -3.49 2.06 5.16
CA LEU A 65 -4.68 2.28 5.98
C LEU A 65 -4.43 3.32 7.06
N LYS A 66 -3.29 3.23 7.75
CA LYS A 66 -2.90 4.23 8.73
C LYS A 66 -2.67 5.59 8.05
N LYS A 67 -2.02 5.61 6.88
CA LYS A 67 -1.70 6.84 6.14
C LYS A 67 -2.96 7.52 5.57
N SER A 68 -3.99 6.77 5.18
CA SER A 68 -5.23 7.31 4.62
C SER A 68 -6.16 7.93 5.66
N GLY A 69 -5.99 7.61 6.94
CA GLY A 69 -6.90 8.06 8.01
C GLY A 69 -8.28 7.39 8.00
N LEU A 70 -8.42 6.21 7.37
CA LEU A 70 -9.65 5.40 7.31
C LEU A 70 -9.77 4.39 8.47
#